data_AF-A0A7T5RJQ3-F1
#
_entry.id   AF-A0A7T5RJQ3-F1
#
_cell.length_a   1.000
_cell.length_b   1.000
_cell.length_c   1.000
_cell.angle_alpha   90.00
_cell.angle_beta   90.00
_cell.angle_gamma   90.00
#
_symmetry.space_group_name_H-M   'P 1'
#
loop_
_entity.id
_entity.type
_entity.pdbx_description
1 polymer ?
#
loop_
_entity_poly.entity_id
_entity_poly.type
_entity_poly.pdbx_seq_one_letter_code
_entity_poly.pdbx_strand_id
1 'polypeptide(L)'
;MRKTLSFIIGSSLMFQLLPVAALAAFHEGLKEKRETVKQELQQKRDQLKQGVKEKREAVKQEVKEKRETVKQEIKDKREAVKGELKEKREAVRGEIKEKRDAVRDEVKAKRETLHKELQEKRKSFEEEAKARREELKKKLGDKRAERIEQFFKKMVDKFEAAIERLDKLAGRIEERLNKAAERGKDVAALREKLATARTKIDEARTALQDARAKYAEAVKDPDFKVAFAKVREVVEGVAKKVKEAHAALVDVVNSVKGLGEEKPAPAAVTPTAPAAGPTQ
;
A
#
# COMPACT_ATOMS: atom_id res chain seq x y z
N MET A 1 57.84 108.52 95.37
CA MET A 1 57.36 109.72 94.66
C MET A 1 56.90 109.32 93.27
N ARG A 2 55.68 109.76 92.88
CA ARG A 2 55.16 109.93 91.50
C ARG A 2 55.00 108.64 90.66
N LYS A 3 53.94 108.43 89.86
CA LYS A 3 52.58 108.97 89.68
C LYS A 3 51.95 108.10 88.57
N THR A 4 50.70 107.68 88.74
CA THR A 4 49.61 107.55 87.74
C THR A 4 49.92 107.34 86.24
N LEU A 5 49.21 106.40 85.57
CA LEU A 5 48.15 106.73 84.58
C LEU A 5 47.39 105.49 84.03
N SER A 6 46.08 105.66 83.83
CA SER A 6 45.12 104.78 83.13
C SER A 6 45.10 105.02 81.61
N PHE A 7 44.59 104.06 80.79
CA PHE A 7 43.41 104.17 79.86
C PHE A 7 43.46 103.10 78.72
N ILE A 8 42.59 102.08 78.70
CA ILE A 8 41.41 101.75 77.83
C ILE A 8 41.60 101.57 76.28
N ILE A 9 41.05 100.44 75.77
CA ILE A 9 40.23 100.17 74.53
C ILE A 9 40.82 99.16 73.52
N GLY A 10 40.01 98.12 73.19
CA GLY A 10 40.04 97.36 71.92
C GLY A 10 39.82 95.84 72.11
N SER A 11 38.61 95.33 72.33
CA SER A 11 37.54 95.03 71.34
C SER A 11 37.94 94.07 70.21
N SER A 12 37.31 92.89 70.23
CA SER A 12 36.97 92.03 69.09
C SER A 12 38.06 91.16 68.44
N LEU A 13 38.08 89.86 68.78
CA LEU A 13 37.65 88.83 67.83
C LEU A 13 37.39 87.49 68.56
N MET A 14 36.11 87.15 68.64
CA MET A 14 35.61 85.79 68.89
C MET A 14 36.03 84.89 67.72
N PHE A 15 36.83 83.87 67.99
CA PHE A 15 36.90 82.68 67.14
C PHE A 15 36.67 81.45 68.01
N GLN A 16 35.40 81.04 68.10
CA GLN A 16 34.99 79.81 68.76
C GLN A 16 35.59 78.62 68.00
N LEU A 17 36.51 77.91 68.65
CA LEU A 17 36.87 76.54 68.29
C LEU A 17 35.67 75.63 68.60
N LEU A 18 34.87 75.31 67.58
CA LEU A 18 33.87 74.24 67.61
C LEU A 18 34.54 72.91 68.04
N PRO A 19 33.90 72.09 68.88
CA PRO A 19 34.52 70.88 69.40
C PRO A 19 34.58 69.80 68.31
N VAL A 20 35.79 69.38 67.96
CA VAL A 20 36.14 68.22 67.10
C VAL A 20 35.37 66.93 67.48
N ALA A 21 34.90 66.83 68.73
CA ALA A 21 34.07 65.73 69.24
C ALA A 21 32.69 65.58 68.55
N ALA A 22 32.05 66.67 68.13
CA ALA A 22 30.74 66.61 67.45
C ALA A 22 30.85 66.05 66.02
N LEU A 23 31.98 66.35 65.34
CA LEU A 23 32.28 65.79 64.02
C LEU A 23 32.61 64.29 64.11
N ALA A 24 33.32 63.87 65.15
CA ALA A 24 33.64 62.46 65.41
C ALA A 24 32.37 61.64 65.69
N ALA A 25 31.46 62.13 66.55
CA ALA A 25 30.17 61.49 66.82
C ALA A 25 29.26 61.41 65.59
N PHE A 26 29.27 62.44 64.72
CA PHE A 26 28.55 62.41 63.45
C PHE A 26 29.17 61.42 62.44
N HIS A 27 30.50 61.31 62.41
CA HIS A 27 31.22 60.35 61.56
C HIS A 27 31.01 58.90 62.03
N GLU A 28 30.90 58.69 63.34
CA GLU A 28 30.62 57.40 63.96
C GLU A 28 29.15 56.99 63.74
N GLY A 29 28.20 57.92 63.88
CA GLY A 29 26.80 57.69 63.50
C GLY A 29 26.57 57.50 61.99
N LEU A 30 27.40 58.09 61.12
CA LEU A 30 27.41 57.81 59.68
C LEU A 30 28.00 56.43 59.35
N LYS A 31 29.01 55.97 60.11
CA LYS A 31 29.55 54.62 59.99
C LYS A 31 28.53 53.58 60.40
N GLU A 32 27.83 53.77 61.52
CA GLU A 32 26.73 52.88 61.92
C GLU A 32 25.61 52.86 60.88
N LYS A 33 25.15 54.03 60.39
CA LYS A 33 24.14 54.09 59.31
C LYS A 33 24.60 53.41 58.01
N ARG A 34 25.90 53.48 57.67
CA ARG A 34 26.44 52.76 56.52
C ARG A 34 26.45 51.26 56.74
N GLU A 35 26.83 50.80 57.92
CA GLU A 35 26.85 49.38 58.27
C GLU A 35 25.43 48.80 58.32
N THR A 36 24.45 49.52 58.87
CA THR A 36 23.04 49.09 58.86
C THR A 36 22.47 49.03 57.44
N VAL A 37 22.69 50.07 56.62
CA VAL A 37 22.27 50.06 55.21
C VAL A 37 22.93 48.91 54.44
N LYS A 38 24.20 48.61 54.72
CA LYS A 38 24.94 47.53 54.06
C LYS A 38 24.43 46.15 54.47
N GLN A 39 24.08 45.96 55.75
CA GLN A 39 23.43 44.75 56.25
C GLN A 39 22.03 44.56 55.65
N GLU A 40 21.21 45.62 55.58
CA GLU A 40 19.90 45.57 54.94
C GLU A 40 20.00 45.23 53.45
N LEU A 41 21.01 45.78 52.75
CA LEU A 41 21.26 45.49 51.34
C LEU A 41 21.74 44.05 51.13
N GLN A 42 22.56 43.52 52.04
CA GLN A 42 22.95 42.11 52.06
C GLN A 42 21.73 41.20 52.28
N GLN A 43 20.91 41.50 53.28
CA GLN A 43 19.68 40.75 53.56
C GLN A 43 18.72 40.76 52.36
N LYS A 44 18.45 41.93 51.76
CA LYS A 44 17.62 42.03 50.55
C LYS A 44 18.20 41.26 49.38
N ARG A 45 19.53 41.27 49.21
CA ARG A 45 20.21 40.51 48.15
C ARG A 45 20.09 39.00 48.37
N ASP A 46 20.23 38.54 49.60
CA ASP A 46 20.17 37.11 49.93
C ASP A 46 18.72 36.61 49.86
N GLN A 47 17.74 37.41 50.31
CA GLN A 47 16.31 37.16 50.09
C GLN A 47 15.96 37.09 48.59
N LEU A 48 16.49 38.02 47.79
CA LEU A 48 16.29 38.00 46.34
C LEU A 48 16.90 36.75 45.69
N LYS A 49 18.12 36.36 46.10
CA LYS A 49 18.76 35.11 45.64
C LYS A 49 17.95 33.88 46.00
N GLN A 50 17.38 33.84 47.20
CA GLN A 50 16.57 32.73 47.68
C GLN A 50 15.26 32.63 46.88
N GLY A 51 14.55 33.76 46.71
CA GLY A 51 13.33 33.80 45.90
C GLY A 51 13.56 33.48 44.42
N VAL A 52 14.72 33.84 43.85
CA VAL A 52 15.10 33.42 42.48
C VAL A 52 15.37 31.91 42.41
N LYS A 53 16.04 31.31 43.41
CA LYS A 53 16.26 29.85 43.47
C LYS A 53 14.94 29.09 43.56
N GLU A 54 14.04 29.52 44.44
CA GLU A 54 12.72 28.91 44.63
C GLU A 54 11.88 28.97 43.35
N LYS A 55 11.80 30.14 42.71
CA LYS A 55 11.12 30.29 41.40
C LYS A 55 11.73 29.39 40.33
N ARG A 56 13.05 29.22 40.33
CA ARG A 56 13.75 28.39 39.34
C ARG A 56 13.47 26.90 39.54
N GLU A 57 13.41 26.43 40.78
CA GLU A 57 13.02 25.05 41.10
C GLU A 57 11.52 24.80 40.82
N ALA A 58 10.64 25.76 41.14
CA ALA A 58 9.22 25.68 40.81
C ALA A 58 8.98 25.58 39.29
N VAL A 59 9.62 26.45 38.49
CA VAL A 59 9.54 26.39 37.01
C VAL A 59 10.09 25.06 36.48
N LYS A 60 11.16 24.54 37.07
CA LYS A 60 11.76 23.25 36.66
C LYS A 60 10.84 22.07 36.97
N GLN A 61 10.12 22.10 38.09
CA GLN A 61 9.11 21.10 38.42
C GLN A 61 7.92 21.18 37.46
N GLU A 62 7.36 22.37 37.22
CA GLU A 62 6.26 22.54 36.26
C GLU A 62 6.63 22.06 34.85
N VAL A 63 7.84 22.35 34.38
CA VAL A 63 8.31 21.90 33.06
C VAL A 63 8.47 20.39 33.00
N LYS A 64 8.89 19.73 34.10
CA LYS A 64 8.95 18.26 34.17
C LYS A 64 7.56 17.64 34.12
N GLU A 65 6.63 18.17 34.91
CA GLU A 65 5.24 17.70 34.93
C GLU A 65 4.59 17.85 33.55
N LYS A 66 4.70 19.03 32.92
CA LYS A 66 4.21 19.26 31.56
C LYS A 66 4.85 18.35 30.52
N ARG A 67 6.12 17.97 30.69
CA ARG A 67 6.78 17.01 29.79
C ARG A 67 6.24 15.59 29.95
N GLU A 68 6.01 15.13 31.18
CA GLU A 68 5.45 13.80 31.43
C GLU A 68 3.99 13.72 30.96
N THR A 69 3.18 14.76 31.17
CA THR A 69 1.79 14.79 30.67
C THR A 69 1.75 14.73 29.14
N VAL A 70 2.54 15.57 28.45
CA VAL A 70 2.63 15.55 26.98
C VAL A 70 3.12 14.20 26.45
N LYS A 71 4.09 13.58 27.12
CA LYS A 71 4.60 12.25 26.74
C LYS A 71 3.53 11.16 26.89
N GLN A 72 2.72 11.24 27.94
CA GLN A 72 1.62 10.32 28.17
C GLN A 72 0.52 10.51 27.12
N GLU A 73 0.10 11.75 26.86
CA GLU A 73 -0.87 12.05 25.81
C GLU A 73 -0.42 11.57 24.42
N ILE A 74 0.87 11.70 24.10
CA ILE A 74 1.42 11.20 22.84
C ILE A 74 1.34 9.68 22.78
N LYS A 75 1.61 8.96 23.87
CA LYS A 75 1.47 7.50 23.92
C LYS A 75 0.02 7.09 23.71
N ASP A 76 -0.90 7.70 24.43
CA ASP A 76 -2.31 7.36 24.39
C ASP A 76 -2.90 7.62 22.99
N LYS A 77 -2.56 8.76 22.38
CA LYS A 77 -2.93 9.07 20.99
C LYS A 77 -2.35 8.05 20.01
N ARG A 78 -1.12 7.58 20.23
CA ARG A 78 -0.47 6.60 19.36
C ARG A 78 -1.11 5.22 19.46
N GLU A 79 -1.54 4.82 20.65
CA GLU A 79 -2.28 3.57 20.86
C GLU A 79 -3.69 3.64 20.28
N ALA A 80 -4.39 4.75 20.47
CA ALA A 80 -5.71 4.99 19.87
C ALA A 80 -5.66 4.91 18.34
N VAL A 81 -4.72 5.63 17.70
CA VAL A 81 -4.52 5.57 16.25
C VAL A 81 -4.19 4.15 15.79
N LYS A 82 -3.39 3.40 16.55
CA LYS A 82 -3.05 2.01 16.22
C LYS A 82 -4.26 1.07 16.32
N GLY A 83 -5.16 1.32 17.27
CA GLY A 83 -6.44 0.62 17.41
C GLY A 83 -7.36 0.89 16.21
N GLU A 84 -7.63 2.16 15.92
CA GLU A 84 -8.46 2.56 14.79
C GLU A 84 -7.94 2.03 13.45
N LEU A 85 -6.61 2.03 13.26
CA LEU A 85 -6.00 1.50 12.04
C LEU A 85 -6.18 -0.01 11.91
N LYS A 86 -6.16 -0.77 13.03
CA LYS A 86 -6.44 -2.21 13.01
C LYS A 86 -7.89 -2.49 12.64
N GLU A 87 -8.84 -1.78 13.26
CA GLU A 87 -10.27 -1.96 12.98
C GLU A 87 -10.60 -1.63 11.52
N LYS A 88 -10.12 -0.49 11.01
CA LYS A 88 -10.29 -0.12 9.59
C LYS A 88 -9.69 -1.17 8.66
N ARG A 89 -8.53 -1.73 9.02
CA ARG A 89 -7.88 -2.77 8.22
C ARG A 89 -8.65 -4.09 8.22
N GLU A 90 -9.27 -4.45 9.34
CA GLU A 90 -10.13 -5.64 9.42
C GLU A 90 -11.43 -5.46 8.65
N ALA A 91 -12.07 -4.29 8.76
CA ALA A 91 -13.27 -3.94 8.01
C ALA A 91 -13.03 -4.02 6.49
N VAL A 92 -11.98 -3.35 5.99
CA VAL A 92 -11.60 -3.40 4.57
C VAL A 92 -11.28 -4.83 4.12
N ARG A 93 -10.65 -5.65 4.98
CA ARG A 93 -10.36 -7.05 4.68
C ARG A 93 -11.64 -7.90 4.60
N GLY A 94 -12.65 -7.58 5.40
CA GLY A 94 -13.98 -8.19 5.33
C GLY A 94 -14.67 -7.89 4.01
N GLU A 95 -14.79 -6.62 3.65
CA GLU A 95 -15.43 -6.19 2.40
C GLU A 95 -14.76 -6.77 1.15
N ILE A 96 -13.42 -6.84 1.15
CA ILE A 96 -12.67 -7.47 0.04
C ILE A 96 -13.00 -8.96 -0.06
N LYS A 97 -13.11 -9.68 1.05
CA LYS A 97 -13.49 -11.11 1.04
C LYS A 97 -14.89 -11.29 0.47
N GLU A 98 -15.86 -10.49 0.91
CA GLU A 98 -17.25 -10.58 0.41
C GLU A 98 -17.32 -10.31 -1.09
N LYS A 99 -16.69 -9.22 -1.56
CA LYS A 99 -16.63 -8.92 -3.00
C LYS A 99 -15.94 -10.02 -3.79
N ARG A 100 -14.88 -10.63 -3.24
CA ARG A 100 -14.19 -11.75 -3.89
C ARG A 100 -15.09 -12.98 -4.01
N ASP A 101 -15.82 -13.30 -2.96
CA ASP A 101 -16.70 -14.47 -2.95
C ASP A 101 -17.89 -14.25 -3.90
N ALA A 102 -18.45 -13.03 -3.97
CA ALA A 102 -19.46 -12.66 -4.96
C ALA A 102 -18.97 -12.81 -6.41
N VAL A 103 -17.78 -12.26 -6.74
CA VAL A 103 -17.18 -12.42 -8.09
C VAL A 103 -16.90 -13.89 -8.39
N ARG A 104 -16.45 -14.68 -7.41
CA ARG A 104 -16.22 -16.11 -7.58
C ARG A 104 -17.51 -16.84 -7.94
N ASP A 105 -18.61 -16.50 -7.29
CA ASP A 105 -19.90 -17.13 -7.54
C ASP A 105 -20.50 -16.71 -8.87
N GLU A 106 -20.35 -15.44 -9.29
CA GLU A 106 -20.69 -15.02 -10.66
C GLU A 106 -19.90 -15.77 -11.72
N VAL A 107 -18.59 -15.96 -11.53
CA VAL A 107 -17.74 -16.71 -12.47
C VAL A 107 -18.16 -18.19 -12.52
N LYS A 108 -18.53 -18.80 -11.39
CA LYS A 108 -19.07 -20.17 -11.39
C LYS A 108 -20.38 -20.25 -12.16
N ALA A 109 -21.32 -19.32 -11.91
CA ALA A 109 -22.60 -19.27 -12.60
C ALA A 109 -22.43 -19.10 -14.13
N LYS A 110 -21.51 -18.21 -14.55
CA LYS A 110 -21.14 -18.04 -15.96
C LYS A 110 -20.50 -19.30 -16.56
N ARG A 111 -19.71 -20.05 -15.78
CA ARG A 111 -19.16 -21.33 -16.24
C ARG A 111 -20.21 -22.42 -16.37
N GLU A 112 -21.15 -22.50 -15.44
CA GLU A 112 -22.23 -23.49 -15.48
C GLU A 112 -23.18 -23.24 -16.66
N THR A 113 -23.53 -21.98 -16.92
CA THR A 113 -24.32 -21.58 -18.10
C THR A 113 -23.59 -21.92 -19.39
N LEU A 114 -22.32 -21.54 -19.53
CA LEU A 114 -21.49 -21.94 -20.67
C LEU A 114 -21.40 -23.46 -20.84
N HIS A 115 -21.29 -24.21 -19.74
CA HIS A 115 -21.23 -25.66 -19.80
C HIS A 115 -22.54 -26.27 -20.30
N LYS A 116 -23.69 -25.76 -19.83
CA LYS A 116 -25.01 -26.18 -20.31
C LYS A 116 -25.18 -25.87 -21.79
N GLU A 117 -24.83 -24.67 -22.23
CA GLU A 117 -24.88 -24.29 -23.65
C GLU A 117 -23.98 -25.18 -24.52
N LEU A 118 -22.79 -25.54 -24.02
CA LEU A 118 -21.91 -26.49 -24.71
C LEU A 118 -22.51 -27.89 -24.78
N GLN A 119 -23.17 -28.36 -23.72
CA GLN A 119 -23.86 -29.66 -23.74
C GLN A 119 -25.03 -29.67 -24.73
N GLU A 120 -25.84 -28.61 -24.76
CA GLU A 120 -26.93 -28.46 -25.72
C GLU A 120 -26.40 -28.41 -27.16
N LYS A 121 -25.35 -27.63 -27.41
CA LYS A 121 -24.65 -27.58 -28.71
C LYS A 121 -24.05 -28.93 -29.11
N ARG A 122 -23.61 -29.76 -28.15
CA ARG A 122 -23.14 -31.12 -28.43
C ARG A 122 -24.27 -32.06 -28.82
N LYS A 123 -25.41 -31.97 -28.15
CA LYS A 123 -26.60 -32.78 -28.48
C LYS A 123 -27.12 -32.43 -29.88
N SER A 124 -27.29 -31.14 -30.18
CA SER A 124 -27.72 -30.70 -31.52
C SER A 124 -26.71 -31.10 -32.59
N PHE A 125 -25.41 -31.01 -32.29
CA PHE A 125 -24.36 -31.46 -33.20
C PHE A 125 -24.43 -32.98 -33.46
N GLU A 126 -24.76 -33.80 -32.46
CA GLU A 126 -24.88 -35.25 -32.62
C GLU A 126 -26.11 -35.65 -33.45
N GLU A 127 -27.21 -34.90 -33.34
CA GLU A 127 -28.40 -35.06 -34.19
C GLU A 127 -28.10 -34.65 -35.65
N GLU A 128 -27.47 -33.50 -35.85
CA GLU A 128 -27.04 -33.05 -37.17
C GLU A 128 -26.01 -34.01 -37.80
N ALA A 129 -25.10 -34.58 -37.00
CA ALA A 129 -24.12 -35.57 -37.44
C ALA A 129 -24.78 -36.84 -37.98
N LYS A 130 -25.89 -37.30 -37.36
CA LYS A 130 -26.66 -38.44 -37.87
C LYS A 130 -27.26 -38.13 -39.24
N ALA A 131 -27.88 -36.96 -39.40
CA ALA A 131 -28.45 -36.53 -40.67
C ALA A 131 -27.36 -36.41 -41.77
N ARG A 132 -26.22 -35.77 -41.44
CA ARG A 132 -25.07 -35.66 -42.36
C ARG A 132 -24.51 -37.02 -42.75
N ARG A 133 -24.44 -37.97 -41.81
CA ARG A 133 -23.95 -39.32 -42.07
C ARG A 133 -24.84 -40.06 -43.08
N GLU A 134 -26.16 -39.91 -43.00
CA GLU A 134 -27.08 -40.50 -43.98
C GLU A 134 -26.91 -39.87 -45.37
N GLU A 135 -26.71 -38.56 -45.45
CA GLU A 135 -26.47 -37.86 -46.70
C GLU A 135 -25.12 -38.26 -47.32
N LEU A 136 -24.06 -38.37 -46.52
CA LEU A 136 -22.75 -38.86 -46.96
C LEU A 136 -22.78 -40.34 -47.36
N LYS A 137 -23.58 -41.17 -46.67
CA LYS A 137 -23.76 -42.59 -47.01
C LYS A 137 -24.27 -42.75 -48.44
N LYS A 138 -25.23 -41.92 -48.86
CA LYS A 138 -25.77 -41.91 -50.23
C LYS A 138 -24.72 -41.52 -51.28
N LYS A 139 -23.80 -40.62 -50.94
CA LYS A 139 -22.81 -40.05 -51.89
C LYS A 139 -21.49 -40.82 -51.97
N LEU A 140 -21.03 -41.39 -50.85
CA LEU A 140 -19.65 -41.88 -50.69
C LEU A 140 -19.54 -43.32 -50.20
N GLY A 141 -20.66 -43.95 -49.85
CA GLY A 141 -20.73 -45.27 -49.24
C GLY A 141 -20.50 -45.27 -47.72
N ASP A 142 -21.06 -46.29 -47.04
CA ASP A 142 -21.14 -46.40 -45.58
C ASP A 142 -19.80 -46.20 -44.86
N LYS A 143 -18.77 -46.97 -45.25
CA LYS A 143 -17.47 -46.98 -44.57
C LYS A 143 -16.73 -45.65 -44.69
N ARG A 144 -16.96 -44.91 -45.77
CA ARG A 144 -16.30 -43.62 -46.02
C ARG A 144 -17.00 -42.50 -45.27
N ALA A 145 -18.33 -42.47 -45.31
CA ALA A 145 -19.14 -41.54 -44.53
C ALA A 145 -18.83 -41.63 -43.02
N GLU A 146 -18.78 -42.85 -42.48
CA GLU A 146 -18.46 -43.07 -41.07
C GLU A 146 -17.05 -42.58 -40.71
N ARG A 147 -16.04 -42.85 -41.53
CA ARG A 147 -14.66 -42.42 -41.26
C ARG A 147 -14.53 -40.90 -41.24
N ILE A 148 -15.17 -40.22 -42.18
CA ILE A 148 -15.13 -38.75 -42.28
C ILE A 148 -15.82 -38.14 -41.06
N GLU A 149 -17.01 -38.63 -40.71
CA GLU A 149 -17.77 -38.11 -39.57
C GLU A 149 -17.03 -38.34 -38.24
N GLN A 150 -16.45 -39.52 -38.04
CA GLN A 150 -15.63 -39.81 -36.86
C GLN A 150 -14.39 -38.92 -36.79
N PHE A 151 -13.75 -38.64 -37.93
CA PHE A 151 -12.60 -37.74 -37.98
C PHE A 151 -13.01 -36.31 -37.59
N PHE A 152 -14.09 -35.81 -38.19
CA PHE A 152 -14.59 -34.47 -37.91
C PHE A 152 -15.03 -34.32 -36.44
N LYS A 153 -15.76 -35.30 -35.88
CA LYS A 153 -16.12 -35.34 -34.45
C LYS A 153 -14.89 -35.27 -33.55
N LYS A 154 -13.91 -36.16 -33.75
CA LYS A 154 -12.67 -36.17 -32.95
C LYS A 154 -11.89 -34.86 -33.02
N MET A 155 -11.89 -34.22 -34.18
CA MET A 155 -11.24 -32.94 -34.38
C MET A 155 -11.95 -31.83 -33.60
N VAL A 156 -13.29 -31.76 -33.71
CA VAL A 156 -14.11 -30.80 -32.95
C VAL A 156 -13.92 -30.99 -31.46
N ASP A 157 -13.98 -32.24 -30.95
CA ASP A 157 -13.80 -32.56 -29.54
C ASP A 157 -12.43 -32.09 -29.03
N LYS A 158 -11.37 -32.26 -29.83
CA LYS A 158 -10.02 -31.80 -29.48
C LYS A 158 -9.92 -30.28 -29.38
N PHE A 159 -10.53 -29.55 -30.32
CA PHE A 159 -10.53 -28.09 -30.29
C PHE A 159 -11.39 -27.54 -29.15
N GLU A 160 -12.57 -28.12 -28.90
CA GLU A 160 -13.37 -27.78 -27.72
C GLU A 160 -12.58 -27.99 -26.43
N ALA A 161 -11.94 -29.15 -26.27
CA ALA A 161 -11.14 -29.45 -25.08
C ALA A 161 -9.94 -28.51 -24.94
N ALA A 162 -9.32 -28.10 -26.05
CA ALA A 162 -8.24 -27.12 -26.03
C ALA A 162 -8.73 -25.74 -25.57
N ILE A 163 -9.84 -25.25 -26.14
CA ILE A 163 -10.47 -23.98 -25.77
C ILE A 163 -10.85 -23.98 -24.29
N GLU A 164 -11.50 -25.05 -23.80
CA GLU A 164 -11.89 -25.16 -22.39
C GLU A 164 -10.69 -25.11 -21.44
N ARG A 165 -9.56 -25.71 -21.83
CA ARG A 165 -8.30 -25.61 -21.06
C ARG A 165 -7.76 -24.19 -21.04
N LEU A 166 -7.84 -23.46 -22.15
CA LEU A 166 -7.45 -22.04 -22.23
C LEU A 166 -8.32 -21.18 -21.33
N ASP A 167 -9.64 -21.39 -21.31
CA ASP A 167 -10.57 -20.69 -20.41
C ASP A 167 -10.26 -20.94 -18.93
N LYS A 168 -10.02 -22.21 -18.57
CA LYS A 168 -9.62 -22.58 -17.22
C LYS A 168 -8.33 -21.87 -16.83
N LEU A 169 -7.35 -21.79 -17.73
CA LEU A 169 -6.10 -21.08 -17.50
C LEU A 169 -6.32 -19.57 -17.31
N ALA A 170 -7.11 -18.94 -18.18
CA ALA A 170 -7.46 -17.52 -18.08
C ALA A 170 -8.12 -17.19 -16.73
N GLY A 171 -9.04 -18.05 -16.26
CA GLY A 171 -9.66 -17.88 -14.94
C GLY A 171 -8.67 -18.00 -13.78
N ARG A 172 -7.72 -18.95 -13.82
CA ARG A 172 -6.67 -19.03 -12.78
C ARG A 172 -5.74 -17.82 -12.80
N ILE A 173 -5.47 -17.25 -13.96
CA ILE A 173 -4.65 -16.04 -14.09
C ILE A 173 -5.39 -14.86 -13.45
N GLU A 174 -6.68 -14.69 -13.73
CA GLU A 174 -7.52 -13.66 -13.11
C GLU A 174 -7.49 -13.75 -11.57
N GLU A 175 -7.64 -14.95 -11.01
CA GLU A 175 -7.52 -15.18 -9.57
C GLU A 175 -6.15 -14.76 -9.02
N ARG A 176 -5.06 -15.02 -9.77
CA ARG A 176 -3.70 -14.60 -9.37
C ARG A 176 -3.50 -13.10 -9.45
N LEU A 177 -4.07 -12.44 -10.46
CA LEU A 177 -4.03 -10.99 -10.59
C LEU A 177 -4.79 -10.30 -9.46
N ASN A 178 -5.97 -10.81 -9.08
CA ASN A 178 -6.72 -10.28 -7.94
C ASN A 178 -5.91 -10.39 -6.63
N LYS A 179 -5.28 -11.55 -6.38
CA LYS A 179 -4.37 -11.75 -5.23
C LYS A 179 -3.11 -10.87 -5.29
N ALA A 180 -2.68 -10.43 -6.47
CA ALA A 180 -1.54 -9.51 -6.62
C ALA A 180 -1.97 -8.05 -6.35
N ALA A 181 -3.15 -7.65 -6.82
CA ALA A 181 -3.74 -6.34 -6.55
C ALA A 181 -3.98 -6.12 -5.05
N GLU A 182 -4.47 -7.14 -4.34
CA GLU A 182 -4.62 -7.11 -2.87
C GLU A 182 -3.28 -6.90 -2.13
N ARG A 183 -2.17 -7.31 -2.75
CA ARG A 183 -0.80 -7.09 -2.22
C ARG A 183 -0.23 -5.73 -2.64
N GLY A 184 -1.03 -4.85 -3.23
CA GLY A 184 -0.62 -3.52 -3.68
C GLY A 184 0.22 -3.51 -4.96
N LYS A 185 0.24 -4.62 -5.72
CA LYS A 185 0.95 -4.67 -7.01
C LYS A 185 0.07 -4.11 -8.12
N ASP A 186 0.67 -3.33 -9.03
CA ASP A 186 -0.02 -2.89 -10.23
C ASP A 186 -0.25 -4.07 -11.18
N VAL A 187 -1.52 -4.28 -11.53
CA VAL A 187 -1.98 -5.35 -12.41
C VAL A 187 -2.75 -4.82 -13.62
N ALA A 188 -2.82 -3.49 -13.82
CA ALA A 188 -3.62 -2.88 -14.88
C ALA A 188 -3.20 -3.40 -16.27
N ALA A 189 -1.91 -3.31 -16.60
CA ALA A 189 -1.36 -3.82 -17.86
C ALA A 189 -1.56 -5.33 -18.04
N LEU A 190 -1.57 -6.10 -16.95
CA LEU A 190 -1.78 -7.56 -17.00
C LEU A 190 -3.24 -7.91 -17.25
N ARG A 191 -4.17 -7.11 -16.74
CA ARG A 191 -5.61 -7.26 -17.02
C ARG A 191 -5.92 -6.96 -18.48
N GLU A 192 -5.29 -5.96 -19.07
CA GLU A 192 -5.43 -5.68 -20.50
C GLU A 192 -4.90 -6.82 -21.37
N LYS A 193 -3.71 -7.36 -21.06
CA LYS A 193 -3.18 -8.55 -21.75
C LYS A 193 -4.11 -9.76 -21.58
N LEU A 194 -4.69 -9.97 -20.39
CA LEU A 194 -5.65 -11.05 -20.15
C LEU A 194 -6.95 -10.84 -20.95
N ALA A 195 -7.44 -9.61 -21.07
CA ALA A 195 -8.59 -9.28 -21.90
C ALA A 195 -8.31 -9.60 -23.38
N THR A 196 -7.13 -9.23 -23.87
CA THR A 196 -6.68 -9.56 -25.23
C THR A 196 -6.62 -11.07 -25.45
N ALA A 197 -6.13 -11.83 -24.46
CA ALA A 197 -6.09 -13.28 -24.52
C ALA A 197 -7.51 -13.90 -24.53
N ARG A 198 -8.46 -13.33 -23.78
CA ARG A 198 -9.88 -13.74 -23.81
C ARG A 198 -10.51 -13.52 -25.18
N THR A 199 -10.29 -12.36 -25.80
CA THR A 199 -10.79 -12.08 -27.15
C THR A 199 -10.30 -13.13 -28.15
N LYS A 200 -9.01 -13.51 -28.10
CA LYS A 200 -8.46 -14.55 -28.98
C LYS A 200 -9.06 -15.95 -28.72
N ILE A 201 -9.42 -16.28 -27.47
CA ILE A 201 -10.14 -17.52 -27.15
C ILE A 201 -11.54 -17.50 -27.79
N ASP A 202 -12.23 -16.36 -27.72
CA ASP A 202 -13.54 -16.20 -28.34
C ASP A 202 -13.47 -16.27 -29.87
N GLU A 203 -12.46 -15.64 -30.49
CA GLU A 203 -12.21 -15.77 -31.93
C GLU A 203 -11.95 -17.23 -32.36
N ALA A 204 -11.27 -18.02 -31.51
CA ALA A 204 -11.07 -19.45 -31.74
C ALA A 204 -12.38 -20.25 -31.63
N ARG A 205 -13.26 -19.88 -30.70
CA ARG A 205 -14.62 -20.47 -30.59
C ARG A 205 -15.46 -20.17 -31.82
N THR A 206 -15.49 -18.93 -32.27
CA THR A 206 -16.22 -18.52 -33.48
C THR A 206 -15.70 -19.28 -34.70
N ALA A 207 -14.37 -19.37 -34.86
CA ALA A 207 -13.80 -20.12 -35.97
C ALA A 207 -14.15 -21.62 -35.94
N LEU A 208 -14.26 -22.22 -34.76
CA LEU A 208 -14.72 -23.60 -34.62
C LEU A 208 -16.20 -23.74 -35.03
N GLN A 209 -17.04 -22.74 -34.75
CA GLN A 209 -18.43 -22.72 -35.22
C GLN A 209 -18.51 -22.58 -36.75
N ASP A 210 -17.69 -21.70 -37.34
CA ASP A 210 -17.60 -21.55 -38.80
C ASP A 210 -17.17 -22.84 -39.49
N ALA A 211 -16.22 -23.58 -38.88
CA ALA A 211 -15.80 -24.89 -39.37
C ALA A 211 -16.95 -25.92 -39.35
N ARG A 212 -17.82 -25.89 -38.34
CA ARG A 212 -19.01 -26.76 -38.27
C ARG A 212 -20.05 -26.42 -39.32
N ALA A 213 -20.28 -25.12 -39.53
CA ALA A 213 -21.21 -24.62 -40.53
C ALA A 213 -20.75 -25.00 -41.95
N LYS A 214 -19.49 -24.72 -42.28
CA LYS A 214 -18.92 -25.10 -43.58
C LYS A 214 -18.88 -26.59 -43.81
N TYR A 215 -18.66 -27.40 -42.76
CA TYR A 215 -18.79 -28.86 -42.89
C TYR A 215 -20.25 -29.27 -43.18
N ALA A 216 -21.24 -28.58 -42.62
CA ALA A 216 -22.66 -28.85 -42.88
C ALA A 216 -23.02 -28.58 -44.34
N GLU A 217 -22.49 -27.49 -44.89
CA GLU A 217 -22.65 -27.11 -46.29
C GLU A 217 -21.93 -28.10 -47.21
N ALA A 218 -20.69 -28.48 -46.87
CA ALA A 218 -19.91 -29.40 -47.69
C ALA A 218 -20.56 -30.79 -47.84
N VAL A 219 -21.30 -31.24 -46.83
CA VAL A 219 -22.05 -32.51 -46.88
C VAL A 219 -23.17 -32.45 -47.92
N LYS A 220 -23.77 -31.28 -48.14
CA LYS A 220 -24.87 -31.07 -49.11
C LYS A 220 -24.37 -30.91 -50.54
N ASP A 221 -23.12 -30.51 -50.72
CA ASP A 221 -22.49 -30.31 -52.02
C ASP A 221 -22.45 -31.63 -52.84
N PRO A 222 -22.79 -31.62 -54.14
CA PRO A 222 -22.62 -32.77 -55.02
C PRO A 222 -21.15 -33.20 -55.14
N ASP A 223 -20.19 -32.27 -55.10
CA ASP A 223 -18.75 -32.52 -55.18
C ASP A 223 -18.08 -32.45 -53.80
N PHE A 224 -18.45 -33.39 -52.92
CA PHE A 224 -17.99 -33.43 -51.53
C PHE A 224 -16.46 -33.31 -51.38
N LYS A 225 -15.66 -33.89 -52.28
CA LYS A 225 -14.19 -33.83 -52.17
C LYS A 225 -13.66 -32.41 -52.27
N VAL A 226 -14.22 -31.61 -53.18
CA VAL A 226 -13.82 -30.21 -53.39
C VAL A 226 -14.32 -29.35 -52.24
N ALA A 227 -15.57 -29.55 -51.82
CA ALA A 227 -16.13 -28.83 -50.68
C ALA A 227 -15.39 -29.14 -49.36
N PHE A 228 -14.98 -30.40 -49.15
CA PHE A 228 -14.24 -30.82 -47.96
C PHE A 228 -12.82 -30.23 -47.89
N ALA A 229 -12.19 -29.94 -49.04
CA ALA A 229 -10.91 -29.24 -49.06
C ALA A 229 -11.02 -27.84 -48.43
N LYS A 230 -12.12 -27.12 -48.69
CA LYS A 230 -12.41 -25.82 -48.07
C LYS A 230 -12.68 -25.95 -46.57
N VAL A 231 -13.34 -27.02 -46.14
CA VAL A 231 -13.52 -27.32 -44.70
C VAL A 231 -12.17 -27.49 -44.00
N ARG A 232 -11.25 -28.22 -44.63
CA ARG A 232 -9.90 -28.43 -44.09
C ARG A 232 -9.14 -27.11 -43.93
N GLU A 233 -9.20 -26.22 -44.92
CA GLU A 233 -8.56 -24.90 -44.86
C GLU A 233 -9.07 -24.08 -43.67
N VAL A 234 -10.38 -24.10 -43.44
CA VAL A 234 -11.01 -23.38 -42.32
C VAL A 234 -10.58 -23.97 -40.98
N VAL A 235 -10.52 -25.29 -40.88
CA VAL A 235 -10.02 -26.01 -39.71
C VAL A 235 -8.56 -25.65 -39.40
N GLU A 236 -7.71 -25.53 -40.42
CA GLU A 236 -6.33 -25.08 -40.25
C GLU A 236 -6.29 -23.65 -39.68
N GLY A 237 -7.24 -22.79 -40.08
CA GLY A 237 -7.47 -21.49 -39.45
C GLY A 237 -7.86 -21.58 -37.97
N VAL A 238 -8.72 -22.52 -37.59
CA VAL A 238 -9.06 -22.78 -36.17
C VAL A 238 -7.81 -23.13 -35.37
N ALA A 239 -6.96 -24.02 -35.91
CA ALA A 239 -5.73 -24.41 -35.24
C ALA A 239 -4.77 -23.24 -35.02
N LYS A 240 -4.67 -22.30 -35.98
CA LYS A 240 -3.86 -21.08 -35.84
C LYS A 240 -4.41 -20.19 -34.72
N LYS A 241 -5.71 -19.90 -34.73
CA LYS A 241 -6.34 -19.07 -33.69
C LYS A 241 -6.20 -19.67 -32.28
N VAL A 242 -6.34 -20.98 -32.13
CA VAL A 242 -6.11 -21.68 -30.85
C VAL A 242 -4.66 -21.51 -30.38
N LYS A 243 -3.68 -21.58 -31.30
CA LYS A 243 -2.26 -21.34 -30.96
C LYS A 243 -2.01 -19.88 -30.56
N GLU A 244 -2.62 -18.93 -31.25
CA GLU A 244 -2.51 -17.50 -30.95
C GLU A 244 -3.12 -17.15 -29.58
N ALA A 245 -4.27 -17.75 -29.24
CA ALA A 245 -4.89 -17.64 -27.93
C ALA A 245 -3.99 -18.23 -26.83
N HIS A 246 -3.39 -19.40 -27.09
CA HIS A 246 -2.41 -19.99 -26.17
C HIS A 246 -1.18 -19.10 -25.98
N ALA A 247 -0.60 -18.58 -27.06
CA ALA A 247 0.55 -17.68 -27.00
C ALA A 247 0.25 -16.43 -26.17
N ALA A 248 -0.90 -15.78 -26.41
CA ALA A 248 -1.33 -14.62 -25.63
C ALA A 248 -1.48 -14.94 -24.13
N LEU A 249 -2.03 -16.11 -23.79
CA LEU A 249 -2.10 -16.54 -22.38
C LEU A 249 -0.73 -16.81 -21.77
N VAL A 250 0.20 -17.42 -22.52
CA VAL A 250 1.58 -17.64 -22.07
C VAL A 250 2.28 -16.31 -21.81
N ASP A 251 2.08 -15.29 -22.65
CA ASP A 251 2.65 -13.95 -22.46
C ASP A 251 2.14 -13.28 -21.18
N VAL A 252 0.84 -13.46 -20.87
CA VAL A 252 0.27 -13.00 -19.59
C VAL A 252 0.92 -13.74 -18.43
N VAL A 253 1.05 -15.07 -18.51
CA VAL A 253 1.66 -15.89 -17.44
C VAL A 253 3.11 -15.50 -17.19
N ASN A 254 3.90 -15.30 -18.24
CA ASN A 254 5.30 -14.88 -18.14
C ASN A 254 5.41 -13.50 -17.48
N SER A 255 4.52 -12.57 -17.87
CA SER A 255 4.46 -11.24 -17.26
C SER A 255 4.04 -11.29 -15.78
N VAL A 256 3.15 -12.22 -15.39
CA VAL A 256 2.75 -12.45 -13.97
C VAL A 256 3.88 -13.08 -13.15
N LYS A 257 4.70 -13.93 -13.76
CA LYS A 257 5.82 -14.61 -13.07
C LYS A 257 6.91 -13.63 -12.65
N GLY A 258 7.14 -12.56 -13.43
CA GLY A 258 8.03 -11.46 -13.07
C GLY A 258 7.60 -10.65 -11.83
N LEU A 259 6.31 -10.66 -11.46
CA LEU A 259 5.83 -10.09 -10.20
C LEU A 259 6.04 -11.04 -9.00
N GLY A 260 6.52 -12.27 -9.22
CA GLY A 260 6.60 -13.33 -8.22
C GLY A 260 7.92 -13.42 -7.45
N GLU A 261 8.98 -12.76 -7.91
CA GLU A 261 10.31 -12.85 -7.29
C GLU A 261 10.71 -11.54 -6.63
N GLU A 262 10.08 -11.25 -5.50
CA GLU A 262 10.80 -10.55 -4.43
C GLU A 262 10.68 -11.44 -3.21
N LYS A 263 11.64 -12.38 -3.12
CA LYS A 263 11.97 -13.08 -1.88
C LYS A 263 12.15 -11.99 -0.82
N PRO A 264 11.51 -12.08 0.37
CA PRO A 264 11.78 -11.10 1.41
C PRO A 264 13.29 -11.12 1.67
N ALA A 265 13.95 -9.99 1.41
CA ALA A 265 15.36 -9.82 1.69
C ALA A 265 15.57 -10.20 3.17
N PRO A 266 16.53 -11.09 3.51
CA PRO A 266 16.88 -11.30 4.89
C PRO A 266 17.29 -9.95 5.47
N ALA A 267 16.67 -9.57 6.58
CA ALA A 267 16.91 -8.32 7.27
C ALA A 267 18.42 -8.08 7.38
N ALA A 268 18.89 -6.98 6.78
CA ALA A 268 20.23 -6.48 7.00
C ALA A 268 20.33 -6.09 8.48
N VAL A 269 20.86 -7.02 9.28
CA VAL A 269 21.42 -6.70 10.59
C VAL A 269 22.60 -5.78 10.35
N THR A 270 22.40 -4.49 10.57
CA THR A 270 23.49 -3.52 10.67
C THR A 270 24.40 -3.95 11.82
N PRO A 271 25.70 -4.22 11.59
CA PRO A 271 26.63 -4.47 12.68
C PRO A 271 26.77 -3.20 13.52
N THR A 272 26.42 -3.31 14.79
CA THR A 272 26.65 -2.30 15.82
C THR A 272 28.15 -2.01 15.90
N ALA A 273 28.51 -0.74 15.71
CA ALA A 273 29.87 -0.25 15.88
C ALA A 273 30.37 -0.47 17.32
N PRO A 274 31.61 -0.93 17.52
CA PRO A 274 32.19 -1.04 18.85
C PRO A 274 32.49 0.35 19.42
N ALA A 275 31.93 0.65 20.58
CA ALA A 275 32.25 1.85 21.34
C ALA A 275 33.67 1.74 21.91
N ALA A 276 34.46 2.80 21.72
CA ALA A 276 35.78 2.96 22.27
C ALA A 276 35.75 3.32 23.78
N GLY A 277 36.66 2.72 24.54
CA GLY A 277 37.18 3.21 25.84
C GLY A 277 36.37 2.80 27.09
N PRO A 278 37.02 2.59 28.26
CA PRO A 278 38.03 3.53 28.74
C PRO A 278 39.37 2.91 29.18
N THR A 279 40.37 3.76 29.04
CA THR A 279 41.65 3.81 29.72
C THR A 279 41.52 3.57 31.23
N GLN A 280 42.27 2.61 31.77
CA GLN A 280 42.99 2.67 33.05
C GLN A 280 44.22 1.78 32.96
#